data_AF-A0A085BCM1-F1
#
_entry.id   AF-A0A085BCM1-F1
#
_cell.length_a   1.000
_cell.length_b   1.000
_cell.length_c   1.000
_cell.angle_alpha   90.00
_cell.angle_beta   90.00
_cell.angle_gamma   90.00
#
_symmetry.space_group_name_H-M   'P 1'
#
loop_
_entity.id
_entity.type
_entity.pdbx_description
1 polymer ?
#
loop_
_entity_poly.entity_id
_entity_poly.type
_entity_poly.pdbx_seq_one_letter_code
_entity_poly.pdbx_strand_id
1 'polypeptide(L)'
;MKKILLFLSLLLFSLSYSQDWKTISLNDEEAVFYKYNTDDTAWFKTVSEKTEYYPKNSKVAKIVNGYTLALFKFDCDDKKMGLFQMNVYSKEGKLLDHFEVNEILADMSYVVPETMGERYFNEFCNKEK
;
A
#
# COMPACT_ATOMS: atom_id res chain seq x y z
N MET A 1 -41.45 -19.91 1.83
CA MET A 1 -40.97 -18.54 2.13
C MET A 1 -39.79 -18.50 3.11
N LYS A 2 -39.85 -19.17 4.28
CA LYS A 2 -38.73 -19.15 5.26
C LYS A 2 -37.38 -19.67 4.71
N LYS A 3 -37.39 -20.70 3.85
CA LYS A 3 -36.17 -21.28 3.25
C LYS A 3 -35.46 -20.34 2.25
N ILE A 4 -36.22 -19.46 1.57
CA ILE A 4 -35.67 -18.50 0.60
C ILE A 4 -34.97 -17.36 1.33
N LEU A 5 -35.54 -16.90 2.45
CA LEU A 5 -34.94 -15.86 3.30
C LEU A 5 -33.59 -16.29 3.88
N LEU A 6 -33.48 -17.56 4.30
CA LEU A 6 -32.23 -18.14 4.80
C LEU A 6 -31.15 -18.24 3.72
N PHE A 7 -31.53 -18.55 2.48
CA PHE A 7 -30.57 -18.61 1.37
C PHE A 7 -30.08 -17.21 0.98
N LEU A 8 -30.96 -16.21 1.01
CA LEU A 8 -30.62 -14.82 0.73
C LEU A 8 -29.71 -14.22 1.82
N SER A 9 -29.88 -14.59 3.09
CA SER A 9 -28.98 -14.14 4.16
C SER A 9 -27.57 -14.70 4.02
N LEU A 10 -27.41 -15.96 3.60
CA LEU A 10 -26.08 -16.56 3.38
C LEU A 10 -25.34 -15.94 2.18
N LEU A 11 -26.05 -15.50 1.14
CA LEU A 11 -25.49 -14.81 -0.04
C LEU A 11 -25.00 -13.39 0.29
N LEU A 12 -25.58 -12.71 1.28
CA LEU A 12 -25.16 -11.36 1.66
C LEU A 12 -23.81 -11.37 2.43
N PHE A 13 -23.53 -12.43 3.19
CA PHE A 13 -22.26 -12.57 3.92
C PHE A 13 -21.10 -13.06 3.04
N SER A 14 -21.36 -13.76 1.93
CA SER A 14 -20.28 -14.20 1.03
C SER A 14 -19.72 -13.07 0.16
N LEU A 15 -20.49 -12.01 -0.06
CA LEU A 15 -20.07 -10.82 -0.82
C LEU A 15 -19.31 -9.79 0.04
N SER A 16 -19.19 -10.03 1.36
CA SER A 16 -18.54 -9.10 2.30
C SER A 16 -17.03 -9.29 2.43
N TYR A 17 -16.42 -10.22 1.68
CA TYR A 17 -14.96 -10.32 1.57
C TYR A 17 -14.40 -9.20 0.69
N SER A 18 -14.67 -7.95 1.05
CA SER A 18 -13.83 -6.84 0.62
C SER A 18 -12.49 -7.06 1.30
N GLN A 19 -11.46 -7.25 0.49
CA GLN A 19 -10.06 -7.29 0.92
C GLN A 19 -9.67 -5.90 1.43
N ASP A 20 -10.09 -5.61 2.66
CA ASP A 20 -10.06 -4.29 3.25
C ASP A 20 -8.64 -3.88 3.61
N TRP A 21 -8.34 -2.64 3.27
CA TRP A 21 -7.10 -1.98 3.63
C TRP A 21 -7.13 -1.64 5.13
N LYS A 22 -6.09 -2.02 5.88
CA LYS A 22 -5.92 -1.62 7.28
C LYS A 22 -5.37 -0.20 7.34
N THR A 23 -6.01 0.72 8.05
CA THR A 23 -5.44 2.05 8.31
C THR A 23 -4.27 1.94 9.28
N ILE A 24 -3.12 2.52 8.93
CA ILE A 24 -1.90 2.49 9.76
C ILE A 24 -1.42 3.89 10.17
N SER A 25 -1.85 4.92 9.43
CA SER A 25 -1.66 6.32 9.80
C SER A 25 -2.80 7.15 9.23
N LEU A 26 -3.27 8.14 10.00
CA LEU A 26 -4.26 9.11 9.56
C LEU A 26 -3.98 10.44 10.25
N ASN A 27 -3.77 11.49 9.46
CA ASN A 27 -3.71 12.87 9.92
C ASN A 27 -4.46 13.78 8.92
N ASP A 28 -4.44 15.09 9.15
CA ASP A 28 -5.17 16.06 8.33
C ASP A 28 -4.63 16.19 6.89
N GLU A 29 -3.40 15.77 6.62
CA GLU A 29 -2.73 15.91 5.31
C GLU A 29 -2.63 14.60 4.52
N GLU A 30 -2.60 13.46 5.22
CA GLU A 30 -2.27 12.15 4.67
C GLU A 30 -2.99 11.02 5.40
N ALA A 31 -3.47 10.04 4.62
CA ALA A 31 -3.93 8.75 5.12
C ALA A 31 -3.10 7.62 4.52
N VAL A 32 -2.57 6.75 5.37
CA VAL A 32 -1.77 5.59 4.96
C VAL A 32 -2.47 4.30 5.35
N PHE A 33 -2.56 3.39 4.38
CA PHE A 33 -3.19 2.10 4.53
C PHE A 33 -2.24 0.97 4.13
N TYR A 34 -2.46 -0.19 4.73
CA TYR A 34 -1.70 -1.42 4.56
C TYR A 34 -2.59 -2.52 3.99
N LYS A 35 -2.02 -3.34 3.11
CA LYS A 35 -2.64 -4.56 2.62
C LYS A 35 -1.60 -5.65 2.39
N TYR A 36 -1.79 -6.79 3.03
CA TYR A 36 -0.94 -7.96 2.83
C TYR A 36 -0.94 -8.42 1.36
N ASN A 37 0.20 -8.89 0.87
CA ASN A 37 0.32 -9.43 -0.49
C ASN A 37 0.89 -10.87 -0.47
N THR A 38 2.09 -11.06 0.07
CA THR A 38 2.76 -12.37 0.24
C THR A 38 3.48 -12.43 1.59
N ASP A 39 4.08 -13.58 1.90
CA ASP A 39 4.79 -13.84 3.15
C ASP A 39 5.96 -12.88 3.40
N ASP A 40 6.44 -12.20 2.36
CA ASP A 40 7.52 -11.23 2.37
C ASP A 40 7.21 -9.92 1.64
N THR A 41 5.96 -9.69 1.19
CA THR A 41 5.57 -8.42 0.56
C THR A 41 4.23 -7.88 1.03
N ALA A 42 4.09 -6.55 1.01
CA ALA A 42 2.83 -5.88 1.29
C ALA A 42 2.69 -4.57 0.50
N TRP A 43 1.43 -4.26 0.22
CA TRP A 43 1.04 -3.00 -0.39
C TRP A 43 0.78 -1.94 0.67
N PHE A 44 1.25 -0.73 0.37
CA PHE A 44 0.97 0.48 1.12
C PHE A 44 0.30 1.49 0.20
N LYS A 45 -0.82 2.03 0.65
CA LYS A 45 -1.56 3.09 -0.03
C LYS A 45 -1.42 4.37 0.75
N THR A 46 -0.88 5.40 0.11
CA THR A 46 -0.82 6.75 0.66
C THR A 46 -1.79 7.63 -0.10
N VAL A 47 -2.73 8.28 0.58
CA VAL A 47 -3.68 9.25 0.00
C VAL A 47 -3.32 10.63 0.52
N SER A 48 -3.11 11.60 -0.37
CA SER A 48 -2.80 12.98 0.02
C SER A 48 -3.22 13.99 -1.05
N GLU A 49 -3.59 15.19 -0.61
CA GLU A 49 -3.77 16.35 -1.49
C GLU A 49 -2.46 16.88 -2.08
N LYS A 50 -1.33 16.45 -1.51
CA LYS A 50 0.03 16.85 -1.89
C LYS A 50 0.82 15.68 -2.49
N THR A 51 0.17 14.79 -3.23
CA THR A 51 0.85 13.65 -3.87
C THR A 51 1.82 14.14 -4.95
N GLU A 52 3.10 13.82 -4.79
CA GLU A 52 4.15 14.22 -5.74
C GLU A 52 4.43 13.13 -6.78
N TYR A 53 4.70 13.52 -8.02
CA TYR A 53 5.24 12.63 -9.06
C TYR A 53 6.12 13.38 -10.05
N TYR A 54 6.95 12.64 -10.80
CA TYR A 54 7.83 13.19 -11.82
C TYR A 54 7.29 12.82 -13.21
N PRO A 55 6.68 13.76 -13.95
CA PRO A 55 6.28 13.49 -15.32
C PRO A 55 7.48 13.05 -16.17
N LYS A 56 7.28 12.08 -17.07
CA LYS A 56 8.36 11.48 -17.91
C LYS A 56 9.34 12.46 -18.56
N ASN A 57 8.91 13.69 -18.86
CA ASN A 57 9.71 14.71 -19.54
C ASN A 57 10.05 15.92 -18.64
N SER A 58 9.96 15.77 -17.31
CA SER A 58 10.18 16.85 -16.35
C SER A 58 11.11 16.38 -15.23
N LYS A 59 12.13 17.20 -14.92
CA LYS A 59 12.92 17.04 -13.69
C LYS A 59 12.27 17.71 -12.49
N VAL A 60 11.16 18.41 -12.71
CA VAL A 60 10.40 19.10 -11.67
C VAL A 60 9.22 18.22 -11.27
N ALA A 61 9.10 17.97 -9.98
CA ALA A 61 7.97 17.29 -9.38
C ALA A 61 6.68 18.08 -9.61
N LYS A 62 5.58 17.37 -9.86
CA LYS A 62 4.23 17.93 -9.84
C LYS A 62 3.50 17.45 -8.61
N ILE A 63 2.75 18.36 -8.00
CA ILE A 63 1.91 18.10 -6.83
C ILE A 63 0.46 18.01 -7.29
N VAL A 64 -0.24 16.94 -6.90
CA VAL A 64 -1.64 16.70 -7.23
C VAL A 64 -2.40 16.12 -6.04
N ASN A 65 -3.71 16.29 -6.04
CA ASN A 65 -4.57 15.47 -5.21
C ASN A 65 -4.65 14.07 -5.80
N GLY A 66 -4.23 13.06 -5.03
CA GLY A 66 -4.04 11.72 -5.55
C GLY A 66 -3.70 10.70 -4.48
N TYR A 67 -3.18 9.57 -4.96
CA TYR A 67 -2.69 8.51 -4.09
C TYR A 67 -1.57 7.70 -4.75
N THR A 68 -0.72 7.12 -3.91
CA THR A 68 0.35 6.22 -4.30
C THR A 68 0.03 4.81 -3.81
N LEU A 69 0.28 3.81 -4.65
CA LEU A 69 0.30 2.39 -4.29
C LEU A 69 1.73 1.86 -4.42
N ALA A 70 2.34 1.51 -3.30
CA ALA A 70 3.70 1.01 -3.23
C ALA A 70 3.73 -0.43 -2.74
N LEU A 71 4.38 -1.33 -3.48
CA LEU A 71 4.67 -2.70 -3.08
C LEU A 71 6.07 -2.74 -2.48
N PHE A 72 6.15 -3.13 -1.21
CA PHE A 72 7.41 -3.33 -0.52
C PHE A 72 7.66 -4.82 -0.28
N LYS A 73 8.93 -5.22 -0.41
CA LYS A 73 9.45 -6.50 0.11
C LYS A 73 10.11 -6.26 1.46
N PHE A 74 10.01 -7.25 2.34
CA PHE A 74 10.51 -7.22 3.71
C PHE A 74 11.38 -8.45 3.97
N ASP A 75 12.52 -8.22 4.61
CA ASP A 75 13.33 -9.24 5.25
C ASP A 75 13.30 -8.96 6.75
N CYS A 76 12.43 -9.67 7.46
CA CYS A 76 12.18 -9.44 8.87
C CYS A 76 13.36 -9.87 9.76
N ASP A 77 14.17 -10.83 9.31
CA ASP A 77 15.30 -11.37 10.06
C ASP A 77 16.48 -10.39 10.01
N ASP A 78 16.79 -9.86 8.83
CA ASP A 78 17.88 -8.91 8.62
C ASP A 78 17.48 -7.44 8.83
N LYS A 79 16.20 -7.17 9.10
CA LYS A 79 15.62 -5.81 9.21
C LYS A 79 15.86 -4.95 7.98
N LYS A 80 15.55 -5.50 6.81
CA LYS A 80 15.65 -4.80 5.51
C LYS A 80 14.30 -4.70 4.84
N MET A 81 14.15 -3.67 4.02
CA MET A 81 13.01 -3.51 3.13
C MET A 81 13.43 -2.88 1.80
N GLY A 82 12.64 -3.12 0.76
CA GLY A 82 12.90 -2.61 -0.58
C GLY A 82 11.60 -2.26 -1.32
N LEU A 83 11.61 -1.17 -2.07
CA LEU A 83 10.50 -0.75 -2.92
C LEU A 83 10.57 -1.48 -4.26
N PHE A 84 9.54 -2.25 -4.59
CA PHE A 84 9.50 -3.08 -5.80
C PHE A 84 8.70 -2.42 -6.91
N GLN A 85 7.55 -1.88 -6.53
CA GLN A 85 6.63 -1.26 -7.46
C GLN A 85 6.02 -0.04 -6.80
N MET A 86 5.85 1.04 -7.56
CA MET A 86 5.14 2.22 -7.14
C MET A 86 4.28 2.73 -8.29
N ASN A 87 3.01 2.97 -8.02
CA ASN A 87 2.07 3.56 -8.97
C ASN A 87 1.50 4.82 -8.35
N VAL A 88 1.55 5.93 -9.08
CA VAL A 88 0.96 7.20 -8.64
C VAL A 88 -0.28 7.49 -9.46
N TYR A 89 -1.39 7.77 -8.78
CA TYR A 89 -2.68 8.04 -9.40
C TYR A 89 -3.20 9.41 -9.01
N SER A 90 -3.96 10.05 -9.91
CA SER A 90 -4.81 11.19 -9.54
C SER A 90 -5.97 10.73 -8.66
N LYS A 91 -6.66 11.68 -8.01
CA LYS A 91 -7.88 11.41 -7.24
C LYS A 91 -8.95 10.68 -8.04
N GLU A 92 -9.03 10.94 -9.35
CA GLU A 92 -9.95 10.30 -10.29
C GLU A 92 -9.50 8.90 -10.73
N GLY A 93 -8.36 8.41 -10.24
CA GLY A 93 -7.81 7.09 -10.55
C GLY A 93 -7.01 7.03 -11.86
N LYS A 94 -6.61 8.17 -12.43
CA LYS A 94 -5.74 8.19 -13.61
C LYS A 94 -4.30 7.88 -13.20
N LEU A 95 -3.66 6.88 -13.82
CA LEU A 95 -2.24 6.61 -13.63
C LEU A 95 -1.40 7.79 -14.16
N LEU A 96 -0.58 8.38 -13.29
CA LEU A 96 0.27 9.54 -13.57
C LEU A 96 1.74 9.13 -13.71
N ASP A 97 2.18 8.18 -12.89
CA ASP A 97 3.54 7.67 -12.89
C ASP A 97 3.58 6.21 -12.46
N HIS A 98 4.62 5.51 -12.89
CA HIS A 98 4.83 4.11 -12.60
C HIS A 98 6.33 3.81 -12.53
N PHE A 99 6.70 3.13 -11.46
CA PHE A 99 8.03 2.60 -11.21
C PHE A 99 7.90 1.11 -10.88
N GLU A 100 8.77 0.30 -11.45
CA GLU A 100 8.87 -1.12 -11.17
C GLU A 100 10.31 -1.57 -11.33
N VAL A 101 10.77 -2.42 -10.41
CA VAL A 101 12.06 -3.08 -10.47
C VAL A 101 11.83 -4.58 -10.45
N ASN A 102 12.68 -5.33 -11.15
CA ASN A 102 12.69 -6.78 -11.02
C ASN A 102 12.94 -7.14 -9.55
N GLU A 103 12.10 -8.02 -8.99
CA GLU A 103 12.17 -8.46 -7.59
C GLU A 103 13.57 -8.94 -7.17
N ILE A 104 14.31 -9.61 -8.05
CA ILE A 104 15.66 -10.12 -7.76
C ILE A 104 16.69 -8.98 -7.70
N LEU A 105 16.42 -7.87 -8.39
CA LEU A 105 17.32 -6.70 -8.51
C LEU A 105 16.95 -5.55 -7.57
N ALA A 106 15.82 -5.66 -6.88
CA ALA A 106 15.37 -4.61 -6.01
C ALA A 106 16.30 -4.50 -4.80
N ASP A 107 16.77 -3.27 -4.56
CA ASP A 107 17.73 -3.00 -3.50
C ASP A 107 17.03 -3.08 -2.13
N MET A 108 17.52 -3.99 -1.29
CA MET A 108 17.02 -4.21 0.06
C MET A 108 17.93 -3.47 1.03
N SER A 109 17.43 -2.35 1.55
CA SER A 109 18.17 -1.49 2.47
C SER A 109 17.74 -1.71 3.91
N TYR A 110 18.64 -1.46 4.86
CA TYR A 110 18.33 -1.48 6.28
C TYR A 110 17.24 -0.44 6.60
N VAL A 111 16.31 -0.84 7.46
CA VAL A 111 15.26 0.04 7.95
C VAL A 111 15.86 1.15 8.80
N VAL A 112 15.56 2.40 8.45
CA VAL A 112 16.02 3.58 9.19
C VAL A 112 15.02 3.89 10.32
N PRO A 113 15.46 4.00 11.59
CA PRO A 113 14.58 4.32 12.72
C PRO A 113 13.86 5.66 12.56
N GLU A 114 12.69 5.78 13.19
CA GLU A 114 11.85 6.99 13.23
C GLU A 114 11.34 7.46 11.85
N THR A 115 11.31 6.55 10.87
CA THR A 115 10.81 6.82 9.52
C THR A 115 9.47 6.14 9.24
N MET A 116 8.81 6.54 8.16
CA MET A 116 7.66 5.79 7.63
C MET A 116 8.06 4.35 7.24
N GLY A 117 9.30 4.13 6.80
CA GLY A 117 9.82 2.80 6.51
C GLY A 117 9.83 1.90 7.74
N GLU A 118 10.24 2.41 8.90
CA GLU A 118 10.15 1.66 10.17
C GLU A 118 8.70 1.33 10.54
N ARG A 119 7.76 2.26 10.32
CA ARG A 119 6.33 1.99 10.54
C ARG A 119 5.82 0.88 9.62
N TYR A 120 6.19 0.91 8.34
CA TYR A 120 5.81 -0.12 7.36
C TYR A 120 6.39 -1.48 7.75
N PHE A 121 7.67 -1.50 8.10
CA PHE A 121 8.37 -2.70 8.55
C PHE A 121 7.73 -3.29 9.81
N ASN A 122 7.48 -2.47 10.83
CA ASN A 122 6.86 -2.92 12.07
C ASN A 122 5.44 -3.47 11.82
N GLU A 123 4.69 -2.84 10.93
CA GLU A 123 3.34 -3.29 10.63
C GLU A 123 3.30 -4.62 9.86
N PHE A 124 4.34 -4.91 9.08
CA PHE A 124 4.51 -6.18 8.39
C PHE A 124 5.10 -7.27 9.31
N CYS A 125 6.26 -7.00 9.91
CA CYS A 125 7.08 -7.96 10.64
C CYS A 125 6.67 -8.15 12.11
N ASN A 126 6.06 -7.15 12.76
CA ASN A 126 5.68 -7.22 14.17
C ASN A 126 4.20 -7.58 14.37
N LYS A 127 3.56 -8.23 13.39
CA LYS A 127 2.28 -8.89 13.66
C LYS A 127 2.53 -9.98 14.69
N GLU A 128 1.86 -9.84 15.82
CA GLU A 128 1.96 -10.66 17.02
C GLU A 128 2.18 -12.16 16.69
N LYS A 129 3.27 -12.71 17.24
CA LYS A 129 3.30 -14.11 17.66
C LYS A 129 2.40 -14.28 18.88
#